data_AF-H0F9J0-F1
#
_entry.id   AF-H0F9J0-F1
#
_cell.length_a   1.000
_cell.length_b   1.000
_cell.length_c   1.000
_cell.angle_alpha   90.00
_cell.angle_beta   90.00
_cell.angle_gamma   90.00
#
_symmetry.space_group_name_H-M   'P 1'
#
loop_
_entity.id
_entity.type
_entity.pdbx_description
1 polymer ?
#
loop_
_entity_poly.entity_id
_entity_poly.type
_entity_poly.pdbx_seq_one_letter_code
_entity_poly.pdbx_strand_id
1 'polypeptide(L)'
;MQAELFSAANLAPTVKIPPAPSLVPHYDWPFPGMSPSDSARAGIAMSSAFIETIIATIKAYPDRAGTDAQVLALIPEDWKALLGPWAHGSIEARHGRPHGTKVTHVTHEGPGGGFHLEYRIEEAQHG
;
A
#
# COMPACT_ATOMS: atom_id res chain seq x y z
N MET A 1 -7.07 -27.17 -27.70
CA MET A 1 -6.90 -25.75 -27.33
C MET A 1 -6.64 -25.69 -25.83
N GLN A 2 -5.42 -25.97 -25.37
CA GLN A 2 -5.04 -26.04 -23.94
C GLN A 2 -3.69 -25.34 -23.64
N ALA A 3 -3.05 -24.72 -24.62
CA ALA A 3 -1.70 -24.16 -24.50
C ALA A 3 -1.63 -22.83 -23.73
N GLU A 4 -2.77 -22.20 -23.42
CA GLU A 4 -2.81 -20.91 -22.72
C GLU A 4 -2.63 -21.04 -21.20
N LEU A 5 -2.94 -22.20 -20.60
CA LEU A 5 -2.97 -22.37 -19.12
C LEU A 5 -1.60 -22.23 -18.44
N PHE A 6 -0.50 -22.43 -19.19
CA PHE A 6 0.87 -22.33 -18.68
C PHE A 6 1.66 -21.18 -19.32
N SER A 7 0.97 -20.19 -19.90
CA SER A 7 1.65 -18.99 -20.40
C SER A 7 2.37 -18.28 -19.25
N ALA A 8 3.46 -17.57 -19.54
CA ALA A 8 4.20 -16.80 -18.52
C ALA A 8 3.29 -15.80 -17.76
N ALA A 9 2.21 -15.33 -18.41
CA ALA A 9 1.19 -14.50 -17.79
C ALA A 9 0.35 -15.25 -16.73
N ASN A 10 0.08 -16.54 -16.96
CA ASN A 10 -0.64 -17.42 -16.02
C ASN A 10 0.27 -18.06 -14.95
N LEU A 11 1.59 -18.02 -15.15
CA LEU A 11 2.60 -18.40 -14.15
C LEU A 11 3.09 -17.22 -13.30
N ALA A 12 2.57 -16.01 -13.55
CA ALA A 12 2.90 -14.85 -12.74
C ALA A 12 2.52 -15.14 -11.27
N PRO A 13 3.44 -14.95 -10.31
CA PRO A 13 3.12 -15.14 -8.90
C PRO A 13 1.90 -14.29 -8.54
N THR A 14 0.79 -14.93 -8.18
CA THR A 14 -0.36 -14.20 -7.65
C THR A 14 0.06 -13.63 -6.30
N VAL A 15 0.37 -12.34 -6.28
CA VAL A 15 0.70 -11.63 -5.04
C VAL A 15 -0.53 -11.66 -4.16
N LYS A 16 -0.45 -12.40 -3.05
CA LYS A 16 -1.53 -12.43 -2.06
C LYS A 16 -1.44 -11.18 -1.20
N ILE A 17 -2.49 -10.38 -1.21
CA ILE A 17 -2.64 -9.24 -0.31
C ILE A 17 -3.22 -9.76 1.02
N PRO A 18 -2.61 -9.47 2.18
CA PRO A 18 -3.14 -9.90 3.47
C PRO A 18 -4.55 -9.32 3.73
N PRO A 19 -5.47 -10.07 4.36
CA PRO A 19 -6.77 -9.56 4.75
C PRO A 19 -6.64 -8.53 5.89
N ALA A 20 -7.64 -7.66 6.01
CA ALA A 20 -7.68 -6.67 7.08
C ALA A 20 -7.80 -7.33 8.47
N PRO A 21 -7.08 -6.85 9.50
CA PRO A 21 -7.22 -7.37 10.85
C PRO A 21 -8.54 -6.92 11.49
N SER A 22 -8.92 -7.56 12.58
CA SER A 22 -10.04 -7.07 13.41
C SER A 22 -9.64 -5.79 14.16
N LEU A 23 -10.56 -4.82 14.23
CA LEU A 23 -10.35 -3.61 15.02
C LEU A 23 -10.43 -3.93 16.51
N VAL A 24 -9.35 -3.70 17.24
CA VAL A 24 -9.32 -3.75 18.70
C VAL A 24 -9.17 -2.32 19.21
N PRO A 25 -10.18 -1.74 19.90
CA PRO A 25 -10.07 -0.36 20.37
C PRO A 25 -8.92 -0.16 21.36
N HIS A 26 -8.19 0.94 21.23
CA HIS A 26 -7.08 1.27 22.12
C HIS A 26 -7.60 2.14 23.27
N TYR A 27 -7.86 1.53 24.42
CA TYR A 27 -8.34 2.24 25.62
C TYR A 27 -7.21 2.87 26.44
N ASP A 28 -6.00 2.32 26.32
CA ASP A 28 -4.84 2.70 27.15
C ASP A 28 -4.02 3.86 26.56
N TRP A 29 -4.31 4.30 25.33
CA TRP A 29 -3.54 5.32 24.63
C TRP A 29 -4.41 6.53 24.27
N PRO A 30 -4.43 7.59 25.08
CA PRO A 30 -5.24 8.76 24.78
C PRO A 30 -4.51 9.62 23.76
N PHE A 31 -4.90 9.56 22.49
CA PHE A 31 -4.74 10.71 21.60
C PHE A 31 -5.79 11.75 22.01
N PRO A 32 -5.42 12.88 22.64
CA PRO A 32 -6.39 13.83 23.15
C PRO A 32 -7.32 14.30 22.02
N GLY A 33 -8.62 14.14 22.20
CA GLY A 33 -9.62 14.51 21.18
C GLY A 33 -9.97 13.42 20.15
N MET A 34 -9.41 12.20 20.26
CA MET A 34 -9.79 11.06 19.41
C MET A 34 -10.53 9.98 20.20
N SER A 35 -11.44 9.28 19.53
CA SER A 35 -12.09 8.09 20.11
C SER A 35 -11.09 6.92 20.21
N PRO A 36 -11.30 5.94 21.11
CA PRO A 36 -10.49 4.72 21.18
C PRO A 36 -10.42 3.96 19.84
N SER A 37 -11.52 3.96 19.09
CA SER A 37 -11.61 3.33 17.78
C SER A 37 -10.79 4.08 16.72
N ASP A 38 -10.84 5.42 16.70
CA ASP A 38 -10.05 6.20 15.74
C ASP A 38 -8.56 6.13 16.07
N SER A 39 -8.22 6.07 17.35
CA SER A 39 -6.85 5.84 17.82
C SER A 39 -6.31 4.50 17.34
N ALA A 40 -7.12 3.44 17.43
CA ALA A 40 -6.77 2.13 16.91
C ALA A 40 -6.62 2.13 15.37
N ARG A 41 -7.53 2.78 14.63
CA ARG A 41 -7.43 2.91 13.17
C ARG A 41 -6.16 3.65 12.73
N ALA A 42 -5.85 4.77 13.37
CA ALA A 42 -4.62 5.53 13.11
C ALA A 42 -3.37 4.69 13.41
N GLY A 43 -3.39 3.91 14.50
CA GLY A 43 -2.32 2.96 14.82
C GLY A 43 -2.15 1.88 13.75
N ILE A 44 -3.24 1.29 13.27
CA ILE A 44 -3.21 0.27 12.20
C ILE A 44 -2.71 0.89 10.89
N ALA A 45 -3.11 2.11 10.54
CA ALA A 45 -2.64 2.81 9.33
C ALA A 45 -1.11 3.02 9.32
N MET A 46 -0.46 3.11 10.49
CA MET A 46 1.00 3.19 10.58
C MET A 46 1.70 1.84 10.83
N SER A 47 0.94 0.75 10.90
CA SER A 47 1.46 -0.57 11.24
C SER A 47 2.25 -1.20 10.09
N SER A 48 3.18 -2.10 10.43
CA SER A 48 3.88 -2.93 9.45
C SER A 48 2.91 -3.76 8.60
N ALA A 49 1.81 -4.23 9.18
CA ALA A 49 0.80 -5.00 8.46
C ALA A 49 0.16 -4.19 7.33
N PHE A 50 -0.20 -2.92 7.57
CA PHE A 50 -0.77 -2.09 6.50
C PHE A 50 0.29 -1.68 5.47
N ILE A 51 1.53 -1.43 5.91
CA ILE A 51 2.66 -1.19 5.01
C ILE A 51 2.89 -2.40 4.08
N GLU A 52 2.85 -3.62 4.60
CA GLU A 52 2.96 -4.85 3.82
C GLU A 52 1.81 -5.00 2.81
N THR A 53 0.58 -4.63 3.21
CA THR A 53 -0.58 -4.57 2.31
C THR A 53 -0.34 -3.57 1.17
N ILE A 54 0.16 -2.37 1.45
CA ILE A 54 0.48 -1.38 0.41
C ILE A 54 1.54 -1.92 -0.56
N ILE A 55 2.60 -2.54 -0.04
CA ILE A 55 3.66 -3.15 -0.86
C ILE A 55 3.12 -4.31 -1.72
N ALA A 56 2.25 -5.15 -1.16
CA ALA A 56 1.60 -6.22 -1.89
C ALA A 56 0.72 -5.66 -3.02
N THR A 57 -0.02 -4.59 -2.77
CA THR A 57 -0.81 -3.88 -3.78
C THR A 57 0.06 -3.32 -4.91
N ILE A 58 1.21 -2.71 -4.58
CA ILE A 58 2.18 -2.23 -5.59
C ILE A 58 2.71 -3.39 -6.43
N LYS A 59 3.00 -4.54 -5.81
CA LYS A 59 3.49 -5.76 -6.49
C LYS A 59 2.45 -6.43 -7.37
N ALA A 60 1.18 -6.29 -7.04
CA ALA A 60 0.07 -6.79 -7.84
C ALA A 60 -0.23 -5.91 -9.07
N TYR A 61 0.36 -4.71 -9.18
CA TYR A 61 0.13 -3.81 -10.31
C TYR A 61 0.71 -4.39 -11.62
N PRO A 62 -0.04 -4.40 -12.74
CA PRO A 62 0.42 -5.00 -14.00
C PRO A 62 1.78 -4.46 -14.48
N ASP A 63 1.97 -3.14 -14.38
CA ASP A 63 3.20 -2.46 -14.82
C ASP A 63 4.26 -2.39 -13.71
N ARG A 64 3.99 -3.00 -12.56
CA ARG A 64 4.86 -2.95 -11.36
C ARG A 64 5.28 -1.53 -10.96
N ALA A 65 4.45 -0.56 -11.29
CA ALA A 65 4.64 0.86 -11.02
C ALA A 65 3.29 1.55 -10.88
N GLY A 66 3.21 2.60 -10.07
CA GLY A 66 1.98 3.36 -9.88
C GLY A 66 2.13 4.50 -8.89
N THR A 67 1.11 5.34 -8.76
CA THR A 67 1.06 6.45 -7.79
C THR A 67 0.41 6.03 -6.47
N ASP A 68 0.63 6.78 -5.39
CA ASP A 68 -0.12 6.64 -4.12
C ASP A 68 -1.64 6.64 -4.31
N ALA A 69 -2.18 7.47 -5.19
CA ALA A 69 -3.61 7.48 -5.51
C ALA A 69 -4.06 6.18 -6.21
N GLN A 70 -3.28 5.68 -7.19
CA GLN A 70 -3.59 4.43 -7.89
C GLN A 70 -3.47 3.23 -6.95
N VAL A 71 -2.48 3.23 -6.07
CA VAL A 71 -2.29 2.18 -5.06
C VAL A 71 -3.46 2.20 -4.07
N LEU A 72 -3.84 3.36 -3.55
CA LEU A 72 -5.01 3.48 -2.66
C LEU A 72 -6.29 2.94 -3.32
N ALA A 73 -6.51 3.23 -4.60
CA ALA A 73 -7.66 2.73 -5.33
C ALA A 73 -7.72 1.18 -5.37
N LEU A 74 -6.57 0.51 -5.36
CA LEU A 74 -6.44 -0.94 -5.44
C LEU A 74 -6.26 -1.65 -4.09
N ILE A 75 -6.12 -0.92 -2.99
CA ILE A 75 -6.17 -1.52 -1.65
C ILE A 75 -7.52 -2.26 -1.51
N PRO A 76 -7.53 -3.47 -0.93
CA PRO A 76 -8.77 -4.20 -0.70
C PRO A 76 -9.82 -3.41 0.08
N GLU A 77 -11.10 -3.62 -0.25
CA GLU A 77 -12.22 -2.88 0.36
C GLU A 77 -12.37 -3.13 1.86
N ASP A 78 -11.98 -4.30 2.37
CA ASP A 78 -12.00 -4.60 3.80
C ASP A 78 -11.02 -3.70 4.58
N TRP A 79 -9.84 -3.44 4.03
CA TRP A 79 -8.88 -2.48 4.58
C TRP A 79 -9.39 -1.04 4.54
N LYS A 80 -10.02 -0.63 3.42
CA LYS A 80 -10.63 0.70 3.31
C LYS A 80 -11.77 0.88 4.32
N ALA A 81 -12.61 -0.14 4.48
CA ALA A 81 -13.71 -0.12 5.45
C ALA A 81 -13.21 -0.09 6.90
N LEU A 82 -12.13 -0.83 7.21
CA LEU A 82 -11.51 -0.83 8.53
C LEU A 82 -10.94 0.55 8.89
N LEU A 83 -10.12 1.12 7.99
CA LEU A 83 -9.35 2.34 8.23
C LEU A 83 -10.15 3.62 8.01
N GLY A 84 -11.15 3.60 7.12
CA GLY A 84 -11.97 4.75 6.76
C GLY A 84 -11.10 5.94 6.31
N PRO A 85 -11.19 7.10 6.97
CA PRO A 85 -10.42 8.30 6.60
C PRO A 85 -8.90 8.15 6.78
N TRP A 86 -8.44 7.10 7.48
CA TRP A 86 -7.03 6.82 7.70
C TRP A 86 -6.40 5.97 6.60
N ALA A 87 -7.18 5.48 5.61
CA ALA A 87 -6.64 4.70 4.51
C ALA A 87 -5.78 5.56 3.57
N HIS A 88 -4.58 5.10 3.23
CA HIS A 88 -3.70 5.75 2.27
C HIS A 88 -2.90 4.73 1.46
N GLY A 89 -2.43 5.14 0.27
CA GLY A 89 -1.54 4.36 -0.59
C GLY A 89 -0.08 4.77 -0.47
N SER A 90 0.28 5.53 0.57
CA SER A 90 1.61 6.10 0.78
C SER A 90 2.53 5.23 1.64
N ILE A 91 3.78 5.03 1.20
CA ILE A 91 4.86 4.46 2.03
C ILE A 91 6.13 5.31 1.92
N GLU A 92 6.93 5.32 2.99
CA GLU A 92 8.26 5.92 2.98
C GLU A 92 9.29 5.05 2.25
N ALA A 93 10.35 5.68 1.72
CA ALA A 93 11.43 4.97 1.01
C ALA A 93 12.09 3.86 1.85
N ARG A 94 12.18 4.03 3.18
CA ARG A 94 12.73 2.99 4.08
C ARG A 94 11.88 1.73 4.12
N HIS A 95 10.56 1.83 3.90
CA HIS A 95 9.65 0.69 3.86
C HIS A 95 9.67 0.01 2.49
N GLY A 96 9.85 0.76 1.40
CA GLY A 96 9.90 0.19 0.05
C GLY A 96 11.21 -0.55 -0.27
N ARG A 97 12.36 -0.03 0.19
CA ARG A 97 13.69 -0.56 -0.16
C ARG A 97 13.88 -2.06 0.09
N PRO A 98 13.51 -2.63 1.26
CA PRO A 98 13.65 -4.07 1.51
C PRO A 98 12.85 -4.96 0.55
N HIS A 99 11.88 -4.40 -0.17
CA HIS A 99 10.99 -5.12 -1.06
C HIS A 99 11.29 -4.85 -2.55
N GLY A 100 12.41 -4.17 -2.84
CA GLY A 100 12.78 -3.77 -4.20
C GLY A 100 11.87 -2.67 -4.75
N THR A 101 11.24 -1.87 -3.88
CA THR A 101 10.33 -0.78 -4.31
C THR A 101 11.04 0.56 -4.16
N LYS A 102 11.30 1.21 -5.30
CA LYS A 102 11.73 2.60 -5.34
C LYS A 102 10.53 3.51 -5.13
N VAL A 103 10.68 4.47 -4.22
CA VAL A 103 9.70 5.52 -3.94
C VAL A 103 10.27 6.85 -4.44
N THR A 104 9.54 7.55 -5.29
CA THR A 104 9.92 8.85 -5.86
C THR A 104 8.91 9.90 -5.42
N HIS A 105 9.38 11.05 -4.91
CA HIS A 105 8.52 12.20 -4.66
C HIS A 105 8.45 13.04 -5.92
N VAL A 106 7.25 13.24 -6.46
CA VAL A 106 7.01 14.06 -7.64
C VAL A 106 6.30 15.33 -7.20
N THR A 107 6.97 16.46 -7.38
CA THR A 107 6.45 17.80 -7.03
C THR A 107 5.99 18.53 -8.29
N HIS A 108 4.82 19.15 -8.24
CA HIS A 108 4.26 19.93 -9.33
C HIS A 108 4.38 21.42 -9.03
N GLU A 109 4.93 22.20 -9.96
CA GLU A 109 5.04 23.66 -9.84
C GLU A 109 3.79 24.38 -10.38
N GLY A 110 3.48 25.56 -9.81
CA GLY A 110 2.39 26.45 -10.26
C GLY A 110 1.28 26.69 -9.21
N PRO A 111 0.25 27.50 -9.54
CA PRO A 111 -0.88 27.75 -8.66
C PRO A 111 -1.67 26.46 -8.41
N GLY A 112 -1.74 26.02 -7.15
CA GLY A 112 -2.29 24.70 -6.80
C GLY A 112 -1.26 23.56 -6.84
N GLY A 113 0.03 23.88 -6.96
CA GLY A 113 1.13 22.92 -6.91
C GLY A 113 1.04 22.02 -5.67
N GLY A 114 1.26 20.74 -5.88
CA GLY A 114 1.19 19.69 -4.86
C GLY A 114 2.26 18.64 -5.11
N PHE A 115 2.14 17.51 -4.43
CA PHE A 115 3.04 16.37 -4.66
C PHE A 115 2.26 15.06 -4.65
N HIS A 116 2.82 14.05 -5.28
CA HIS A 116 2.41 12.66 -5.14
C HIS A 116 3.63 11.76 -5.01
N LEU A 117 3.41 10.54 -4.53
CA LEU A 117 4.42 9.50 -4.52
C LEU A 117 4.25 8.59 -5.73
N GLU A 118 5.36 8.26 -6.39
CA GLU A 118 5.44 7.22 -7.41
C GLU A 118 6.23 6.03 -6.90
N TYR A 119 5.75 4.85 -7.25
CA TYR A 119 6.37 3.58 -6.93
C TYR A 119 6.80 2.88 -8.20
N ARG A 120 7.95 2.22 -8.13
CA ARG A 120 8.41 1.28 -9.16
C ARG A 120 9.13 0.13 -8.50
N ILE A 121 8.84 -1.10 -8.92
CA ILE A 121 9.59 -2.27 -8.51
C ILE A 121 10.84 -2.35 -9.38
N GLU A 122 11.99 -2.32 -8.72
CA GLU A 122 13.28 -2.59 -9.32
C GLU A 122 13.52 -4.09 -9.16
N GLU A 123 13.55 -4.83 -10.27
CA GLU A 123 13.98 -6.23 -10.21
C GLU A 123 15.43 -6.25 -9.72
N ALA A 124 15.72 -7.11 -8.75
CA ALA A 124 17.09 -7.27 -8.25
C ALA A 124 17.98 -7.68 -9.43
N GLN A 125 18.84 -6.78 -9.89
CA GLN A 125 19.92 -7.13 -10.81
C GLN A 125 20.78 -8.18 -10.12
N HIS A 126 20.54 -9.45 -10.43
CA HIS A 126 21.48 -10.53 -10.13
C HIS A 126 22.63 -10.32 -11.11
N GLY A 127 23.68 -9.66 -10.64
CA GLY A 127 25.00 -9.67 -11.28
C GLY A 127 25.73 -10.98 -11.01
#